data_AF-A0A955PNF9-F1
#
_entry.id   AF-A0A955PNF9-F1
#
_cell.length_a   1.000
_cell.length_b   1.000
_cell.length_c   1.000
_cell.angle_alpha   90.00
_cell.angle_beta   90.00
_cell.angle_gamma   90.00
#
_symmetry.space_group_name_H-M   'P 1'
#
loop_
_entity.id
_entity.type
_entity.pdbx_description
1 polymer ?
#
loop_
_entity_poly.entity_id
_entity_poly.type
_entity_poly.pdbx_seq_one_letter_code
_entity_poly.pdbx_strand_id
1 'polypeptide(L)'
;SEAIERLVNYPWPGNVRQLKNAVIRAAVLSPNEELTSRDFSFLVDVGETSDPALPAPLADVEKNHIYQVLEFCNWKREHAAEILGIDRKTLFNKIHRYGLVRHN
;
A
#
# COMPACT_ATOMS: atom_id res chain seq x y z
N SER A 1 -5.55 8.92 27.12
CA SER A 1 -4.35 8.07 27.18
C SER A 1 -3.53 8.29 25.92
N GLU A 2 -2.23 8.52 26.06
CA GLU A 2 -1.30 8.88 24.97
C GLU A 2 -1.30 7.84 23.82
N ALA A 3 -1.53 6.56 24.14
CA ALA A 3 -1.67 5.49 23.16
C ALA A 3 -2.89 5.68 22.24
N ILE A 4 -4.05 6.03 22.79
CA ILE A 4 -5.28 6.26 22.00
C ILE A 4 -5.11 7.47 21.10
N GLU A 5 -4.52 8.55 21.61
CA GLU A 5 -4.27 9.76 20.83
C GLU A 5 -3.36 9.46 19.62
N ARG A 6 -2.31 8.66 19.82
CA ARG A 6 -1.45 8.18 18.72
C ARG A 6 -2.22 7.33 17.71
N LEU A 7 -3.10 6.43 18.16
CA LEU A 7 -3.90 5.60 17.27
C LEU A 7 -4.97 6.39 16.50
N VAL A 8 -5.55 7.43 17.10
CA VAL A 8 -6.57 8.29 16.46
C VAL A 8 -5.92 9.20 15.42
N ASN A 9 -4.73 9.74 15.70
CA ASN A 9 -4.04 10.67 14.82
C ASN A 9 -3.25 9.97 13.69
N TYR A 10 -3.08 8.64 13.74
CA TYR A 10 -2.41 7.91 12.67
C TYR A 10 -3.34 7.76 11.45
N PRO A 11 -2.86 8.01 10.21
CA PRO A 11 -3.72 8.06 9.02
C PRO A 11 -4.25 6.69 8.56
N TRP A 12 -3.74 5.57 9.10
CA TRP A 12 -4.12 4.19 8.75
C TRP A 12 -4.28 3.95 7.24
N PRO A 13 -3.20 4.07 6.45
CA PRO A 13 -3.25 3.96 5.00
C PRO A 13 -3.84 2.62 4.49
N GLY A 14 -3.81 1.56 5.32
CA GLY A 14 -4.37 0.23 5.02
C GLY A 14 -5.67 -0.12 5.75
N ASN A 15 -6.50 0.86 6.11
CA ASN A 15 -7.84 0.68 6.70
C ASN A 15 -7.85 0.03 8.12
N VAL A 16 -9.06 -0.25 8.63
CA VAL A 16 -9.34 -0.82 9.98
C VAL A 16 -8.59 -2.13 10.28
N ARG A 17 -8.18 -2.90 9.26
CA ARG A 17 -7.37 -4.11 9.45
C ARG A 17 -5.96 -3.80 9.94
N GLN A 18 -5.36 -2.67 9.55
CA GLN A 18 -4.05 -2.26 10.07
C GLN A 18 -4.15 -1.87 11.55
N LEU A 19 -5.18 -1.11 11.93
CA LEU A 19 -5.44 -0.79 13.34
C LEU A 19 -5.57 -2.07 14.18
N LYS A 20 -6.38 -3.03 13.71
CA LYS A 20 -6.54 -4.33 14.37
C LYS A 20 -5.21 -5.07 14.54
N ASN A 21 -4.41 -5.17 13.47
CA ASN A 21 -3.12 -5.86 13.52
C ASN A 21 -2.09 -5.15 14.41
N ALA A 22 -2.10 -3.82 14.42
CA ALA A 22 -1.24 -3.01 15.30
C ALA A 22 -1.59 -3.26 16.77
N VAL A 23 -2.87 -3.26 17.12
CA VAL A 23 -3.33 -3.55 18.49
C VAL A 23 -3.03 -5.00 18.90
N ILE A 24 -3.26 -5.98 18.01
CA ILE A 24 -2.92 -7.39 18.28
C ILE A 24 -1.41 -7.55 18.49
N ARG A 25 -0.58 -6.95 17.63
CA ARG A 25 0.87 -6.99 17.77
C ARG A 25 1.33 -6.34 19.07
N ALA A 26 0.79 -5.18 19.41
CA ALA A 26 1.11 -4.49 20.67
C ALA A 26 0.71 -5.35 21.89
N ALA A 27 -0.49 -5.94 21.88
CA ALA A 27 -0.95 -6.84 22.94
C ALA A 27 -0.12 -8.13 23.08
N VAL A 28 0.42 -8.66 21.99
CA VAL A 28 1.29 -9.85 22.02
C VAL A 28 2.70 -9.53 22.53
N LEU A 29 3.22 -8.34 22.22
CA LEU A 29 4.57 -7.93 22.59
C LEU A 29 4.65 -7.26 23.96
N SER A 30 3.54 -6.71 24.45
CA SER A 30 3.49 -6.03 25.75
C SER A 30 3.30 -7.06 26.88
N PRO A 31 4.15 -7.05 27.90
CA PRO A 31 3.99 -7.93 29.06
C PRO A 31 2.97 -7.42 30.09
N ASN A 32 2.40 -6.23 29.88
CA ASN A 32 1.53 -5.53 30.82
C ASN A 32 0.06 -5.53 30.34
N GLU A 33 -0.89 -5.39 31.26
CA GLU A 33 -2.33 -5.33 30.95
C GLU A 33 -2.73 -4.03 30.22
N GLU A 34 -1.94 -2.97 30.34
CA GLU A 34 -2.20 -1.68 29.69
C GLU A 34 -1.17 -1.37 28.59
N LEU A 35 -1.67 -1.07 27.39
CA LEU A 35 -0.86 -0.64 26.25
C LEU A 35 -0.57 0.87 26.31
N THR A 36 0.68 1.23 26.11
CA THR A 36 1.21 2.59 26.11
C THR A 36 1.60 3.04 24.70
N SER A 37 1.90 4.32 24.51
CA SER A 37 2.34 4.86 23.22
C SER A 37 3.64 4.21 22.70
N ARG A 38 4.45 3.64 23.61
CA ARG A 38 5.70 2.94 23.29
C ARG A 38 5.46 1.59 22.62
N ASP A 39 4.38 0.91 22.98
CA ASP A 39 3.99 -0.37 22.36
C ASP A 39 3.64 -0.18 20.88
N PHE A 40 3.31 1.05 20.46
CA PHE A 40 3.06 1.44 19.07
C PHE A 40 4.23 2.18 18.41
N SER A 41 5.44 2.11 18.97
CA SER A 41 6.64 2.76 18.40
C SER A 41 7.01 2.26 16.99
N PHE A 42 6.52 1.09 16.58
CA PHE A 42 6.67 0.55 15.23
C PHE A 42 5.80 1.26 14.18
N LEU A 43 4.83 2.09 14.60
CA LEU A 43 4.10 2.98 13.70
C LEU A 43 5.01 4.17 13.39
N VAL A 44 5.69 4.10 12.25
CA VAL A 44 6.53 5.17 11.71
C VAL A 44 5.62 6.24 11.10
N ASP A 45 5.93 7.52 11.33
CA ASP A 45 5.23 8.64 10.71
C ASP A 45 5.28 8.49 9.19
N VAL A 46 4.09 8.47 8.58
CA VAL A 46 3.90 8.28 7.14
C VAL A 46 4.22 9.59 6.43
N GLY A 47 5.48 9.99 6.47
CA GLY A 47 6.03 11.10 5.68
C GLY A 47 6.88 10.63 4.51
N GLU A 48 7.59 9.50 4.65
CA GLU A 48 8.57 9.05 3.66
C GLU A 48 8.73 7.53 3.74
N THR A 49 7.86 6.76 3.10
CA THR A 49 8.19 5.45 2.50
C THR A 49 6.94 4.86 1.88
N SER A 50 7.04 4.55 0.60
CA SER A 50 6.07 3.82 -0.19
C SER A 50 5.53 2.60 0.55
N ASP A 51 4.21 2.48 0.58
CA ASP A 51 3.43 1.35 1.09
C ASP A 51 4.15 -0.01 1.01
N PRO A 52 4.40 -0.68 2.14
CA PRO A 52 4.24 -2.11 2.22
C PRO A 52 2.79 -2.35 2.66
N ALA A 53 1.87 -2.17 1.71
CA ALA A 53 0.50 -2.65 1.85
C ALA A 53 0.56 -4.13 2.27
N LEU A 54 -0.49 -4.61 2.94
CA LEU A 54 -0.81 -6.04 3.09
C LEU A 54 -0.42 -6.82 1.81
N PRO A 55 -0.14 -8.13 1.85
CA PRO A 55 -0.05 -8.90 0.61
C PRO A 55 -1.36 -8.71 -0.15
N ALA A 56 -1.34 -7.77 -1.09
CA ALA A 56 -2.48 -7.47 -1.90
C ALA A 56 -2.63 -8.68 -2.83
N PRO A 57 -3.85 -9.00 -3.25
CA PRO A 57 -4.05 -9.91 -4.36
C PRO A 57 -3.01 -9.59 -5.44
N LEU A 58 -2.34 -10.61 -5.99
CA LEU A 58 -1.30 -10.39 -7.00
C LEU A 58 -1.80 -9.49 -8.14
N ALA A 59 -3.11 -9.55 -8.42
CA ALA A 59 -3.80 -8.68 -9.36
C ALA A 59 -3.75 -7.18 -8.99
N ASP A 60 -3.83 -6.81 -7.71
CA ASP A 60 -3.79 -5.42 -7.25
C ASP A 60 -2.37 -4.88 -7.25
N VAL A 61 -1.38 -5.70 -6.87
CA VAL A 61 0.05 -5.36 -6.99
C VAL A 61 0.39 -5.14 -8.47
N GLU A 62 -0.04 -6.07 -9.32
CA GLU A 62 0.16 -5.98 -10.77
C GLU A 62 -0.52 -4.74 -11.36
N LYS A 63 -1.77 -4.47 -10.98
CA LYS A 63 -2.52 -3.29 -11.45
C LYS A 63 -1.79 -1.99 -11.08
N ASN A 64 -1.38 -1.83 -9.82
CA ASN A 64 -0.69 -0.64 -9.36
C ASN A 64 0.67 -0.48 -10.04
N HIS A 65 1.41 -1.56 -10.21
CA HIS A 65 2.70 -1.53 -10.88
C HIS A 65 2.57 -1.14 -12.36
N ILE A 66 1.59 -1.71 -13.08
CA ILE A 66 1.31 -1.35 -14.48
C ILE A 66 0.92 0.14 -14.58
N TYR A 67 0.08 0.64 -13.66
CA TYR A 67 -0.31 2.04 -13.64
C TYR A 67 0.90 2.97 -13.43
N GLN A 68 1.77 2.67 -12.46
CA GLN A 68 2.99 3.45 -12.19
C GLN A 68 3.93 3.51 -13.40
N VAL A 69 4.14 2.38 -14.08
CA VAL A 69 4.98 2.34 -15.29
C VAL A 69 4.32 3.12 -16.44
N LEU A 70 3.00 3.05 -16.59
CA LEU A 70 2.27 3.84 -17.57
C LEU A 70 2.40 5.34 -17.31
N GLU A 71 2.25 5.78 -16.06
CA GLU A 71 2.45 7.18 -15.65
C GLU A 71 3.88 7.63 -15.93
N PHE A 72 4.89 6.86 -15.51
CA PHE A 72 6.31 7.16 -15.73
C PHE A 72 6.64 7.30 -17.22
N CYS A 73 6.01 6.52 -18.09
CA CYS A 73 6.18 6.59 -19.54
C CYS A 73 5.26 7.60 -20.24
N ASN A 74 4.55 8.48 -19.51
CA ASN A 74 3.53 9.39 -20.06
C ASN A 74 2.52 8.66 -20.96
N TRP A 75 2.10 7.47 -20.55
CA TRP A 75 1.17 6.57 -21.26
C TRP A 75 1.65 6.07 -22.63
N LYS A 76 2.96 6.15 -22.93
CA LYS A 76 3.57 5.52 -24.10
C LYS A 76 3.63 4.00 -23.92
N ARG A 77 2.59 3.32 -24.43
CA ARG A 77 2.38 1.87 -24.29
C ARG A 77 3.56 1.02 -24.77
N GLU A 78 4.29 1.47 -25.78
CA GLU A 78 5.44 0.73 -26.32
C GLU A 78 6.59 0.67 -25.31
N HIS A 79 6.95 1.81 -24.71
CA HIS A 79 8.00 1.87 -23.68
C HIS A 79 7.54 1.21 -22.38
N ALA A 80 6.28 1.38 -21.99
CA ALA A 80 5.74 0.73 -20.80
C ALA A 80 5.77 -0.80 -20.90
N ALA A 81 5.46 -1.35 -22.08
CA ALA A 81 5.53 -2.79 -22.34
C ALA A 81 6.97 -3.33 -22.26
N GLU A 82 7.94 -2.57 -22.77
CA GLU A 82 9.37 -2.89 -22.69
C GLU A 82 9.88 -2.93 -21.25
N ILE A 83 9.53 -1.91 -20.43
CA ILE A 83 9.91 -1.84 -19.02
C ILE A 83 9.26 -2.98 -18.20
N LEU A 84 8.00 -3.30 -18.49
CA LEU A 84 7.28 -4.41 -17.84
C LEU A 84 7.73 -5.79 -18.35
N GLY A 85 8.53 -5.86 -19.42
CA GLY A 85 8.99 -7.11 -20.02
C GLY A 85 7.86 -7.96 -20.63
N ILE A 86 6.77 -7.33 -21.07
CA ILE A 86 5.60 -8.02 -21.64
C ILE A 86 5.30 -7.54 -23.06
N ASP A 87 4.59 -8.37 -23.83
CA ASP A 87 4.13 -7.98 -25.17
C ASP A 87 3.07 -6.86 -25.10
N ARG A 88 3.02 -6.01 -26.13
CA ARG A 88 2.06 -4.90 -26.24
C ARG A 88 0.61 -5.36 -26.16
N LYS A 89 0.28 -6.52 -26.74
CA LYS A 89 -1.06 -7.11 -26.68
C LYS A 89 -1.43 -7.52 -25.26
N THR A 90 -0.47 -8.02 -24.49
CA THR A 90 -0.64 -8.38 -23.07
C THR A 90 -0.87 -7.14 -22.21
N LEU A 91 -0.08 -6.08 -22.42
CA LEU A 91 -0.29 -4.80 -21.73
C LEU A 91 -1.67 -4.21 -22.04
N PHE A 92 -2.08 -4.21 -23.30
CA PHE A 92 -3.40 -3.73 -23.72
C PHE A 92 -4.54 -4.49 -23.04
N ASN A 93 -4.47 -5.83 -23.02
CA ASN A 93 -5.46 -6.66 -22.34
C ASN A 93 -5.51 -6.37 -20.83
N LYS A 94 -4.36 -6.13 -20.18
CA LYS A 94 -4.31 -5.80 -18.75
C LYS A 94 -4.87 -4.41 -18.45
N ILE A 95 -4.59 -3.41 -19.30
CA ILE A 95 -5.19 -2.06 -19.20
C ILE A 95 -6.72 -2.15 -19.24
N HIS A 96 -7.28 -2.90 -20.20
CA HIS A 96 -8.72 -3.09 -20.31
C HIS A 96 -9.30 -3.91 -19.16
N ARG A 97 -8.64 -5.02 -18.78
CA ARG A 97 -9.08 -5.88 -17.67
C ARG A 97 -9.14 -5.13 -16.34
N TYR A 98 -8.20 -4.23 -16.10
CA TYR A 98 -8.11 -3.47 -14.84
C TYR A 98 -8.77 -2.09 -14.91
N GLY A 99 -9.31 -1.70 -16.06
CA GLY A 99 -9.95 -0.40 -16.26
C GLY A 99 -9.00 0.78 -16.03
N LEU A 100 -7.72 0.64 -16.41
CA LEU A 100 -6.73 1.69 -16.22
C LEU A 100 -7.01 2.85 -17.17
N VAL A 101 -7.23 4.03 -16.60
CA VAL A 101 -7.48 5.28 -17.33
C VAL A 101 -6.49 6.33 -16.88
N ARG A 102 -6.08 7.19 -17.82
CA ARG A 102 -5.25 8.35 -17.52
C ARG A 102 -6.08 9.33 -16.71
N HIS A 103 -5.68 9.61 -15.48
CA HIS A 103 -6.22 10.74 -14.74
C HIS A 103 -5.39 11.97 -15.14
N ASN A 104 -6.08 13.03 -15.55
CA ASN A 104 -5.50 14.26 -16.07
C ASN A 104 -5.68 15.38 -15.05
#